data_AF-A0A7J4SLH4-F1
#
_entry.id   AF-A0A7J4SLH4-F1
#
_cell.length_a   1.000
_cell.length_b   1.000
_cell.length_c   1.000
_cell.angle_alpha   90.00
_cell.angle_beta   90.00
_cell.angle_gamma   90.00
#
_symmetry.space_group_name_H-M   'P 1'
#
loop_
_entity.id
_entity.type
_entity.pdbx_description
1 polymer ?
#
loop_
_entity_poly.entity_id
_entity_poly.type
_entity_poly.pdbx_seq_one_letter_code
_entity_poly.pdbx_strand_id
1 'polypeptide(L)'
;CDMVWSTLPGERHNFSHALSLNRKLCPIFRGLFVESNPIPIKEAMHLKYDSSPHLRLPLSRISDDNRQQLLDLLGDLAELEHTI
;
A
#
# COMPACT_ATOMS: atom_id res chain seq x y z
N CYS A 1 -14.60 -0.85 -1.64
CA CYS A 1 -13.49 -0.58 -2.58
C CYS A 1 -14.03 -0.28 -3.97
N ASP A 2 -14.04 0.99 -4.36
CA ASP A 2 -14.57 1.46 -5.66
C ASP A 2 -13.91 0.76 -6.87
N MET A 3 -12.59 0.55 -6.80
CA MET A 3 -11.83 -0.23 -7.78
C MET A 3 -12.42 -1.63 -8.02
N VAL A 4 -12.78 -2.37 -6.96
CA VAL A 4 -13.31 -3.73 -7.07
C VAL A 4 -14.74 -3.71 -7.60
N TRP A 5 -15.57 -2.78 -7.11
CA TRP A 5 -16.95 -2.67 -7.60
C TRP A 5 -17.01 -2.31 -9.09
N SER A 6 -16.03 -1.56 -9.58
CA SER A 6 -15.95 -1.16 -10.98
C SER A 6 -15.53 -2.29 -11.93
N THR A 7 -14.94 -3.39 -11.44
CA THR A 7 -14.62 -4.56 -12.30
C THR A 7 -15.79 -5.52 -12.46
N LEU A 8 -16.73 -5.53 -11.52
CA LEU A 8 -17.84 -6.47 -11.51
C LEU A 8 -18.89 -6.12 -12.59
N PRO A 9 -19.61 -7.10 -13.14
CA PRO A 9 -20.75 -6.84 -14.01
C PRO A 9 -21.86 -6.11 -13.26
N GLY A 10 -22.54 -5.17 -13.92
CA GLY A 10 -23.66 -4.42 -13.37
C GLY A 10 -23.62 -2.94 -13.72
N GLU A 11 -24.49 -2.14 -13.10
CA GLU A 11 -24.62 -0.69 -13.36
C GLU A 11 -23.34 0.10 -13.12
N ARG A 12 -22.45 -0.41 -12.26
CA ARG A 12 -21.18 0.22 -11.91
C ARG A 12 -20.00 -0.30 -12.73
N HIS A 13 -20.23 -1.14 -13.74
CA HIS A 13 -19.17 -1.74 -14.54
C HIS A 13 -18.37 -0.69 -15.32
N ASN A 14 -17.11 -0.50 -14.93
CA ASN A 14 -16.19 0.42 -15.58
C ASN A 14 -14.74 -0.06 -15.42
N PHE A 15 -14.31 -0.93 -16.33
CA PHE A 15 -12.97 -1.50 -16.29
C PHE A 15 -11.85 -0.46 -16.43
N SER A 16 -12.06 0.59 -17.24
CA SER A 16 -11.07 1.66 -17.43
C SER A 16 -10.85 2.45 -16.14
N HIS A 17 -11.92 2.73 -15.39
CA HIS A 17 -11.83 3.37 -14.07
C HIS A 17 -11.13 2.47 -13.06
N ALA A 18 -11.48 1.19 -12.99
CA ALA A 18 -10.79 0.22 -12.14
C ALA A 18 -9.29 0.14 -12.46
N LEU A 19 -8.92 0.11 -13.74
CA LEU A 19 -7.52 0.10 -14.18
C LEU A 19 -6.79 1.39 -13.79
N SER A 20 -7.45 2.54 -13.90
CA SER A 20 -6.90 3.83 -13.46
C SER A 20 -6.60 3.82 -11.97
N LEU A 21 -7.55 3.38 -11.13
CA LEU A 21 -7.36 3.24 -9.69
C LEU A 21 -6.25 2.23 -9.36
N ASN A 22 -6.23 1.07 -10.01
CA ASN A 22 -5.19 0.07 -9.80
C ASN A 22 -3.80 0.60 -10.15
N ARG A 23 -3.67 1.40 -11.22
CA ARG A 23 -2.40 2.05 -11.60
C ARG A 23 -1.95 3.06 -10.55
N LYS A 24 -2.87 3.88 -10.04
CA LYS A 24 -2.59 4.83 -8.94
C LYS A 24 -2.12 4.13 -7.67
N LEU A 25 -2.69 2.96 -7.35
CA LEU A 25 -2.33 2.17 -6.15
C LEU A 25 -1.16 1.18 -6.38
N CYS A 26 -0.75 0.95 -7.62
CA CYS A 26 0.32 0.01 -7.95
C CYS A 26 1.64 0.29 -7.19
N PRO A 27 2.08 1.55 -6.99
CA PRO A 27 3.28 1.85 -6.21
C PRO A 27 3.23 1.26 -4.80
N ILE A 28 2.14 1.45 -4.05
CA ILE A 28 2.02 0.89 -2.70
C ILE A 28 1.98 -0.63 -2.72
N PHE A 29 1.26 -1.23 -3.67
CA PHE A 29 1.21 -2.69 -3.80
C PHE A 29 2.59 -3.29 -4.07
N ARG A 30 3.47 -2.59 -4.79
CA ARG A 30 4.85 -3.06 -5.01
C ARG A 30 5.72 -2.83 -3.79
N GLY A 31 5.66 -1.64 -3.18
CA GLY A 31 6.45 -1.32 -1.99
C GLY A 31 6.17 -2.24 -0.80
N LEU A 32 4.93 -2.69 -0.64
CA LEU A 32 4.55 -3.65 0.41
C LEU A 32 5.11 -5.07 0.25
N PHE A 33 5.83 -5.34 -0.85
CA PHE A 33 6.47 -6.63 -1.16
C PHE A 33 7.99 -6.50 -1.33
N VAL A 34 8.59 -5.38 -0.91
CA VAL A 34 10.06 -5.20 -0.93
C VAL A 34 10.78 -6.17 0.01
N GLU A 35 10.09 -6.65 1.06
CA GLU A 35 10.53 -7.71 1.97
C GLU A 35 9.40 -8.70 2.27
N SER A 36 9.72 -9.76 3.02
CA SER A 36 8.76 -10.78 3.46
C SER A 36 7.54 -10.17 4.14
N ASN A 37 6.36 -10.46 3.61
CA ASN A 37 5.11 -10.04 4.23
C ASN A 37 4.88 -10.81 5.56
N PRO A 38 4.38 -10.19 6.66
CA PRO A 38 3.81 -8.85 6.78
C PRO A 38 4.76 -7.74 7.24
N ILE A 39 6.08 -7.87 7.07
CA ILE A 39 7.04 -6.88 7.56
C ILE A 39 6.72 -5.45 7.03
N PRO A 40 6.55 -5.23 5.71
CA PRO A 40 6.41 -3.86 5.21
C PRO A 40 5.10 -3.19 5.62
N ILE A 41 3.97 -3.93 5.63
CA ILE A 41 2.68 -3.34 6.01
C ILE A 41 2.61 -3.02 7.50
N LYS A 42 3.25 -3.84 8.35
CA LYS A 42 3.37 -3.55 9.79
C LYS A 42 4.18 -2.30 10.05
N GLU A 43 5.27 -2.10 9.31
CA GLU A 43 6.06 -0.87 9.40
C GLU A 43 5.29 0.34 8.87
N ALA A 44 4.62 0.22 7.72
CA ALA A 44 3.82 1.32 7.16
C ALA A 44 2.72 1.79 8.12
N MET A 45 2.05 0.86 8.80
CA MET A 45 1.02 1.17 9.79
C MET A 45 1.62 1.80 11.06
N HIS A 46 2.83 1.41 11.46
CA HIS A 46 3.56 2.07 12.54
C HIS A 46 3.93 3.51 12.16
N LEU A 47 4.46 3.73 10.96
CA LEU A 47 4.85 5.05 10.46
C LEU A 47 3.65 6.00 10.32
N LYS A 48 2.51 5.52 9.79
CA LYS A 48 1.34 6.37 9.51
C LYS A 48 0.40 6.54 10.71
N TYR A 49 0.29 5.53 11.57
CA TYR A 49 -0.76 5.48 12.60
C TYR A 49 -0.25 5.13 14.01
N ASP A 50 1.08 5.10 14.22
CA ASP A 50 1.71 4.70 15.48
C ASP A 50 1.26 3.31 16.00
N SER A 51 0.89 2.42 15.08
CA SER A 51 0.51 1.05 15.42
C SER A 51 1.75 0.24 15.83
N SER A 52 1.57 -0.84 16.60
CA SER A 52 2.69 -1.70 16.99
C SER A 52 3.31 -2.42 15.77
N PRO A 53 4.62 -2.23 15.50
CA PRO A 53 5.34 -2.93 14.44
C PRO A 53 5.81 -4.32 14.88
N HIS A 54 5.26 -4.86 15.98
CA HIS A 54 5.68 -6.14 16.53
C HIS A 54 5.39 -7.28 15.54
N LEU A 55 6.42 -8.08 15.29
CA LEU A 55 6.39 -9.27 14.46
C LEU A 55 6.83 -10.47 15.30
N ARG A 56 6.16 -11.61 15.10
CA ARG A 56 6.57 -12.86 15.75
C ARG A 56 7.74 -13.44 14.96
N LEU A 57 8.68 -14.05 15.68
CA LEU A 57 9.73 -14.86 15.07
C LEU A 57 9.10 -15.94 14.16
N PRO A 58 9.73 -16.27 13.03
CA PRO A 58 11.11 -15.93 12.63
C PRO A 58 11.29 -14.57 11.93
N LEU A 59 10.24 -13.74 11.84
CA LEU A 59 10.31 -12.45 11.14
C LEU A 59 11.02 -11.39 11.97
N SER A 60 11.76 -10.53 11.29
CA SER A 60 12.47 -9.38 11.86
C SER A 60 11.79 -8.06 11.51
N ARG A 61 12.28 -6.96 12.07
CA ARG A 61 11.95 -5.63 11.55
C ARG A 61 12.49 -5.46 10.13
N ILE A 62 11.90 -4.51 9.41
CA ILE A 62 12.34 -4.11 8.07
C ILE A 62 13.79 -3.61 8.12
N SER A 63 14.56 -3.82 7.07
CA SER A 63 15.88 -3.19 6.94
C SER A 63 15.77 -1.66 6.82
N ASP A 64 16.81 -0.95 7.26
CA ASP A 64 16.82 0.52 7.22
C ASP A 64 16.68 1.07 5.78
N ASP A 65 17.33 0.43 4.81
CA ASP A 65 17.25 0.80 3.39
C ASP A 65 15.80 0.69 2.86
N ASN A 66 15.13 -0.43 3.14
CA ASN A 66 13.75 -0.64 2.70
C ASN A 66 12.76 0.20 3.52
N ARG A 67 13.09 0.52 4.77
CA ARG A 67 12.31 1.45 5.60
C ARG A 67 12.31 2.85 5.02
N GLN A 68 13.46 3.34 4.54
CA GLN A 68 13.55 4.65 3.90
C GLN A 68 12.74 4.69 2.60
N GLN A 69 12.88 3.66 1.74
CA GLN A 69 12.07 3.54 0.52
C GLN A 69 10.57 3.52 0.81
N LEU A 70 10.14 2.82 1.86
CA LEU A 70 8.75 2.77 2.28
C LEU A 70 8.27 4.14 2.79
N LEU A 71 9.10 4.89 3.51
CA LEU A 71 8.77 6.23 3.98
C LEU A 71 8.55 7.20 2.82
N ASP A 72 9.47 7.20 1.85
CA ASP A 72 9.37 8.06 0.66
C ASP A 72 8.10 7.74 -0.14
N LEU A 73 7.82 6.45 -0.34
CA LEU A 73 6.60 5.97 -1.00
C LEU A 73 5.31 6.41 -0.28
N LEU A 74 5.29 6.37 1.06
CA LEU A 74 4.14 6.83 1.84
C LEU A 74 3.95 8.35 1.73
N GLY A 75 5.04 9.12 1.61
CA GLY A 75 5.00 10.54 1.31
C GLY A 75 4.32 10.83 -0.03
N ASP A 76 4.78 10.17 -1.10
CA ASP A 76 4.21 10.33 -2.45
C ASP A 76 2.71 10.00 -2.49
N LEU A 77 2.27 8.98 -1.73
CA LEU A 77 0.87 8.58 -1.66
C LEU A 77 0.00 9.55 -0.88
N ALA A 78 0.55 10.23 0.14
CA ALA A 78 -0.19 11.24 0.89
C ALA A 78 -0.55 12.44 0.00
N GLU A 79 0.34 12.81 -0.92
CA GLU A 79 0.05 13.83 -1.94
C GLU A 79 -1.06 13.38 -2.91
N LEU A 80 -1.08 12.09 -3.28
CA LEU A 80 -2.12 11.52 -4.14
C LEU A 80 -3.50 11.44 -3.47
N GLU A 81 -3.57 11.27 -2.14
CA GLU A 81 -4.83 11.22 -1.38
C GLU A 81 -5.65 12.51 -1.52
N HIS A 82 -5.00 13.65 -1.75
CA HIS A 82 -5.67 14.95 -1.95
C HIS A 82 -6.27 15.13 -3.36
N THR A 83 -6.01 14.20 -4.29
CA THR A 83 -6.39 14.30 -5.70
C THR A 83 -7.41 13.23 -6.14
N ILE A 84 -7.76 12.30 -5.27
CA ILE A 84 -8.72 11.20 -5.51
C ILE A 84 -10.02 11.49 -4.77
#